data_AF-T1JSK9-F1
#
_entry.id   AF-T1JSK9-F1
#
_cell.length_a   1.000
_cell.length_b   1.000
_cell.length_c   1.000
_cell.angle_alpha   90.00
_cell.angle_beta   90.00
_cell.angle_gamma   90.00
#
_symmetry.space_group_name_H-M   'P 1'
#
loop_
_entity.id
_entity.type
_entity.pdbx_description
1 polymer ?
#
loop_
_entity_poly.entity_id
_entity_poly.type
_entity_poly.pdbx_seq_one_letter_code
_entity_poly.pdbx_strand_id
1 'polypeptide(L)'
;MSRFADPVSDSYISDFVESVKPQNTKRHEDWVKNLWFEWSCNREKLTDHEKPPSTVAELQIENCYDWVKKFIVEVRASDGKEYGPTSIKCIAAALYRLMKAKGFKGPSFLSRNSPVLPVVDAKLKTLKAKGVGLEVKRADVIEVADEVKLWSSGVLNMDTSQGLLNAVFFYNGKVLALRGRSEHYNLQIEQFNFKVDGEGKFYVEFWPLVRKTNQGTTKHSKIRSECLKQFDTQAKNSAISGKDGPKYGLQVVGINTIGSMLKKMFGEAGIVDDRVISNHGLRATAATTMFESGFSQRTISIRTGHISNAVNNYIRDNKITNQAVSACLEPVSSNVALESESLESESLQSESLQSESLQSESLQLESLQSESLEIEEIKNFNSPRKRSSDETDGPITIELSRGSKHLKITM
;
A
#
# COMPACT_ATOMS: atom_id res chain seq x y z
N MET A 1 -35.03 -24.67 -21.45
CA MET A 1 -34.21 -23.45 -21.59
C MET A 1 -32.93 -23.82 -22.31
N SER A 2 -32.53 -23.04 -23.33
CA SER A 2 -31.25 -23.26 -24.02
C SER A 2 -30.09 -23.09 -23.03
N ARG A 3 -29.06 -23.94 -23.14
CA ARG A 3 -27.81 -23.82 -22.36
C ARG A 3 -27.03 -22.55 -22.72
N PHE A 4 -27.23 -22.01 -23.93
CA PHE A 4 -26.45 -20.91 -24.49
C PHE A 4 -27.32 -19.68 -24.76
N ALA A 5 -26.71 -18.50 -24.59
CA ALA A 5 -27.28 -17.22 -24.99
C ALA A 5 -27.27 -17.05 -26.51
N ASP A 6 -27.98 -16.04 -27.00
CA ASP A 6 -28.04 -15.74 -28.43
C ASP A 6 -26.67 -15.31 -28.99
N PRO A 7 -26.41 -15.55 -30.29
CA PRO A 7 -25.19 -15.09 -30.95
C PRO A 7 -24.99 -13.57 -30.81
N VAL A 8 -23.77 -13.17 -30.41
CA VAL A 8 -23.40 -11.75 -30.24
C VAL A 8 -22.66 -11.20 -31.46
N SER A 9 -22.77 -9.89 -31.71
CA SER A 9 -22.05 -9.19 -32.78
C SER A 9 -20.63 -8.79 -32.37
N ASP A 10 -19.76 -8.53 -33.35
CA ASP A 10 -18.41 -7.98 -33.11
C ASP A 10 -18.45 -6.60 -32.43
N SER A 11 -19.49 -5.80 -32.71
CA SER A 11 -19.70 -4.52 -32.02
C SER A 11 -19.99 -4.73 -30.54
N TYR A 12 -20.85 -5.70 -30.22
CA TYR A 12 -21.17 -6.05 -28.83
C TYR A 12 -19.93 -6.53 -28.08
N ILE A 13 -19.08 -7.34 -28.71
CA ILE A 13 -17.82 -7.79 -28.10
C ILE A 13 -16.91 -6.59 -27.77
N SER A 14 -16.80 -5.64 -28.70
CA SER A 14 -16.00 -4.43 -28.52
C SER A 14 -16.54 -3.56 -27.38
N ASP A 15 -17.85 -3.35 -27.35
CA ASP A 15 -18.54 -2.58 -26.29
C ASP A 15 -18.42 -3.28 -24.93
N PHE A 16 -18.55 -4.60 -24.90
CA PHE A 16 -18.36 -5.41 -23.70
C PHE A 16 -16.95 -5.23 -23.13
N VAL A 17 -15.91 -5.29 -23.96
CA VAL A 17 -14.52 -5.05 -23.53
C VAL A 17 -14.33 -3.61 -23.01
N GLU A 18 -14.86 -2.61 -23.70
CA GLU A 18 -14.75 -1.21 -23.27
C GLU A 18 -15.59 -0.90 -22.02
N SER A 19 -16.66 -1.65 -21.75
CA SER A 19 -17.50 -1.51 -20.55
C SER A 19 -16.74 -1.83 -19.25
N VAL A 20 -15.78 -2.76 -19.31
CA VAL A 20 -14.98 -3.19 -18.14
C VAL A 20 -13.89 -2.18 -17.79
N LYS A 21 -13.54 -1.27 -18.71
CA LYS A 21 -12.49 -0.29 -18.48
C LYS A 21 -12.87 0.68 -17.34
N PRO A 22 -12.02 0.84 -16.32
CA PRO A 22 -12.35 1.68 -15.17
C PRO A 22 -12.66 3.13 -15.54
N GLN A 23 -13.73 3.69 -14.96
CA GLN A 23 -14.17 5.06 -15.25
C GLN A 23 -13.09 6.12 -15.03
N ASN A 24 -12.25 5.95 -14.01
CA ASN A 24 -11.13 6.88 -13.75
C ASN A 24 -10.08 6.82 -14.86
N THR A 25 -9.88 5.66 -15.49
CA THR A 25 -8.97 5.52 -16.65
C THR A 25 -9.54 6.25 -17.86
N LYS A 26 -10.84 6.13 -18.13
CA LYS A 26 -11.53 6.88 -19.20
C LYS A 26 -11.39 8.39 -18.99
N ARG A 27 -11.76 8.87 -17.80
CA ARG A 27 -11.60 10.30 -17.42
C ARG A 27 -10.18 10.82 -17.61
N HIS A 28 -9.18 10.04 -17.22
CA HIS A 28 -7.78 10.43 -17.39
C HIS A 28 -7.36 10.45 -18.87
N GLU A 29 -7.85 9.52 -19.68
CA GLU A 29 -7.59 9.53 -21.13
C GLU A 29 -8.24 10.73 -21.81
N ASP A 30 -9.48 11.06 -21.46
CA ASP A 30 -10.17 12.23 -22.00
C ASP A 30 -9.47 13.53 -21.60
N TRP A 31 -9.00 13.63 -20.34
CA TRP A 31 -8.17 14.74 -19.91
C TRP A 31 -6.88 14.86 -20.73
N VAL A 32 -6.20 13.74 -21.03
CA VAL A 32 -4.98 13.76 -21.86
C VAL A 32 -5.26 14.11 -23.32
N LYS A 33 -6.42 13.71 -23.88
CA LYS A 33 -6.84 14.14 -25.23
C LYS A 33 -7.00 15.66 -25.30
N ASN A 34 -7.65 16.25 -24.30
CA ASN A 34 -7.82 17.70 -24.22
C ASN A 34 -6.47 18.40 -24.04
N LEU A 35 -5.61 17.88 -23.17
CA LEU A 35 -4.26 18.42 -22.96
C LEU A 35 -3.41 18.39 -24.23
N TRP A 36 -3.53 17.33 -25.04
CA TRP A 36 -2.89 17.25 -26.35
C TRP A 36 -3.42 18.32 -27.30
N PHE A 37 -4.75 18.46 -27.38
CA PHE A 37 -5.40 19.45 -28.24
C PHE A 37 -5.01 20.89 -27.87
N GLU A 38 -4.99 21.22 -26.58
CA GLU A 38 -4.54 22.55 -26.13
C GLU A 38 -3.08 22.81 -26.49
N TRP A 39 -2.22 21.79 -26.34
CA TRP A 39 -0.81 21.89 -26.74
C TRP A 39 -0.64 22.02 -28.25
N SER A 40 -1.42 21.29 -29.06
CA SER A 40 -1.35 21.37 -30.52
C SER A 40 -1.77 22.75 -31.03
N CYS A 41 -2.89 23.28 -30.52
CA CYS A 41 -3.32 24.66 -30.80
C CYS A 41 -2.28 25.70 -30.37
N ASN A 42 -1.55 25.46 -29.28
CA ASN A 42 -0.47 26.37 -28.88
C ASN A 42 0.71 26.33 -29.86
N ARG A 43 1.10 25.14 -30.35
CA ARG A 43 2.15 24.99 -31.36
C ARG A 43 1.75 25.58 -32.72
N GLU A 44 0.47 25.48 -33.11
CA GLU A 44 -0.05 26.05 -34.36
C GLU A 44 0.15 27.56 -34.48
N LYS A 45 0.25 28.27 -33.34
CA LYS A 45 0.52 29.71 -33.30
C LYS A 45 1.97 30.06 -33.60
N LEU A 46 2.89 29.09 -33.52
CA LEU A 46 4.31 29.31 -33.75
C LEU A 46 4.63 29.08 -35.23
N THR A 47 5.20 30.09 -35.90
CA THR A 47 5.42 30.09 -37.36
C THR A 47 6.55 29.17 -37.81
N ASP A 48 7.55 28.94 -36.96
CA ASP A 48 8.82 28.32 -37.35
C ASP A 48 8.92 26.84 -36.92
N HIS A 49 7.82 26.25 -36.45
CA HIS A 49 7.80 24.90 -35.92
C HIS A 49 6.89 23.96 -36.70
N GLU A 50 7.31 22.70 -36.77
CA GLU A 50 6.49 21.61 -37.30
C GLU A 50 5.15 21.55 -36.54
N LYS A 51 4.06 21.44 -37.31
CA LYS A 51 2.69 21.42 -36.79
C LYS A 51 2.34 20.00 -36.32
N PRO A 52 1.96 19.81 -35.04
CA PRO A 52 1.52 18.51 -34.55
C PRO A 52 0.14 18.16 -35.10
N PRO A 53 -0.25 16.87 -35.07
CA PRO A 53 -1.64 16.47 -35.23
C PRO A 53 -2.51 17.18 -34.20
N SER A 54 -3.64 17.75 -34.64
CA SER A 54 -4.51 18.54 -33.78
C SER A 54 -5.11 17.67 -32.68
N THR A 55 -5.41 16.41 -32.98
CA THR A 55 -5.88 15.41 -31.99
C THR A 55 -4.99 14.18 -31.89
N VAL A 56 -5.05 13.48 -30.76
CA VAL A 56 -4.41 12.14 -30.61
C VAL A 56 -5.00 11.13 -31.62
N ALA A 57 -6.25 11.32 -32.04
CA ALA A 57 -6.89 10.48 -33.05
C ALA A 57 -6.26 10.67 -34.45
N GLU A 58 -5.70 11.84 -34.74
CA GLU A 58 -4.98 12.12 -36.00
C GLU A 58 -3.49 11.71 -35.95
N LEU A 59 -2.94 11.41 -34.77
CA LEU A 59 -1.54 11.01 -34.61
C LEU A 59 -1.23 9.70 -35.35
N GLN A 60 -0.37 9.77 -36.36
CA GLN A 60 0.03 8.60 -37.16
C GLN A 60 0.96 7.68 -36.36
N ILE A 61 0.92 6.38 -36.65
CA ILE A 61 1.70 5.38 -35.91
C ILE A 61 3.21 5.55 -36.18
N GLU A 62 3.56 5.90 -37.41
CA GLU A 62 4.91 5.98 -37.94
C GLU A 62 5.71 7.09 -37.26
N ASN A 63 5.06 8.22 -36.96
CA ASN A 63 5.69 9.38 -36.31
C ASN A 63 5.28 9.57 -34.84
N CYS A 64 4.57 8.58 -34.25
CA CYS A 64 4.00 8.74 -32.90
C CYS A 64 5.06 9.03 -31.85
N TYR A 65 6.23 8.38 -31.94
CA TYR A 65 7.30 8.57 -30.98
C TYR A 65 7.84 10.00 -30.96
N ASP A 66 7.98 10.63 -32.12
CA ASP A 66 8.59 11.95 -32.20
C ASP A 66 7.66 13.03 -31.65
N TRP A 67 6.36 12.91 -31.92
CA TRP A 67 5.37 13.80 -31.33
C TRP A 67 5.19 13.58 -29.84
N VAL A 68 5.17 12.32 -29.37
CA VAL A 68 5.08 12.02 -27.94
C VAL A 68 6.29 12.57 -27.18
N LYS A 69 7.51 12.45 -27.72
CA LYS A 69 8.71 13.04 -27.10
C LYS A 69 8.58 14.56 -26.94
N LYS A 70 8.20 15.28 -28.01
CA LYS A 70 7.98 16.74 -27.98
C LYS A 70 6.93 17.12 -26.95
N PHE A 71 5.78 16.46 -26.98
CA PHE A 71 4.69 16.67 -26.03
C PHE A 71 5.13 16.49 -24.58
N ILE A 72 5.83 15.41 -24.24
CA ILE A 72 6.28 15.13 -22.86
C ILE A 72 7.21 16.21 -22.31
N VAL A 73 8.06 16.80 -23.16
CA VAL A 73 8.99 17.86 -22.75
C VAL A 73 8.28 19.20 -22.56
N GLU A 74 7.34 19.49 -23.46
CA GLU A 74 6.68 20.80 -23.61
C GLU A 74 5.44 20.96 -22.71
N VAL A 75 4.78 19.87 -22.34
CA VAL A 75 3.50 19.93 -21.62
C VAL A 75 3.64 20.63 -20.26
N ARG A 76 2.69 21.54 -19.97
CA ARG A 76 2.59 22.32 -18.73
C ARG A 76 1.15 22.35 -18.26
N ALA A 77 0.96 22.64 -16.97
CA ALA A 77 -0.36 22.94 -16.43
C ALA A 77 -0.90 24.26 -17.00
N SER A 78 -2.19 24.51 -16.82
CA SER A 78 -2.86 25.73 -17.31
C SER A 78 -2.30 27.01 -16.70
N ASP A 79 -1.70 26.93 -15.51
CA ASP A 79 -0.98 28.03 -14.84
C ASP A 79 0.50 28.15 -15.28
N GLY A 80 0.91 27.40 -16.31
CA GLY A 80 2.27 27.37 -16.83
C GLY A 80 3.26 26.51 -16.02
N LYS A 81 2.85 25.96 -14.88
CA LYS A 81 3.75 25.17 -14.03
C LYS A 81 4.05 23.80 -14.62
N GLU A 82 5.19 23.25 -14.20
CA GLU A 82 5.61 21.90 -14.53
C GLU A 82 4.72 20.84 -13.87
N TYR A 83 4.36 19.81 -14.63
CA TYR A 83 3.74 18.63 -14.04
C TYR A 83 4.77 17.81 -13.24
N GLY A 84 4.32 17.27 -12.11
CA GLY A 84 5.17 16.42 -11.27
C GLY A 84 5.55 15.08 -11.94
N PRO A 85 6.60 14.40 -11.43
CA PRO A 85 7.11 13.14 -12.00
C PRO A 85 6.05 12.05 -12.22
N THR A 86 5.12 11.88 -11.26
CA THR A 86 4.04 10.88 -11.36
C THR A 86 3.05 11.24 -12.47
N SER A 87 2.69 12.52 -12.61
CA SER A 87 1.77 12.98 -13.65
C SER A 87 2.35 12.77 -15.04
N ILE A 88 3.64 13.07 -15.26
CA ILE A 88 4.31 12.81 -16.54
C ILE A 88 4.25 11.32 -16.92
N LYS A 89 4.50 10.41 -15.97
CA LYS A 89 4.37 8.97 -16.22
C LYS A 89 2.93 8.57 -16.55
N CYS A 90 1.94 9.12 -15.84
CA CYS A 90 0.53 8.84 -16.10
C CYS A 90 0.07 9.36 -17.48
N ILE A 91 0.54 10.54 -17.90
CA ILE A 91 0.32 11.10 -19.23
C ILE A 91 0.90 10.16 -20.30
N ALA A 92 2.18 9.77 -20.18
CA ALA A 92 2.82 8.85 -21.12
C ALA A 92 2.08 7.50 -21.20
N ALA A 93 1.65 6.96 -20.07
CA ALA A 93 0.87 5.72 -20.03
C ALA A 93 -0.51 5.87 -20.69
N ALA A 94 -1.15 7.03 -20.57
CA ALA A 94 -2.44 7.31 -21.21
C ALA A 94 -2.30 7.44 -22.73
N LEU A 95 -1.29 8.19 -23.21
CA LEU A 95 -0.98 8.28 -24.64
C LEU A 95 -0.70 6.90 -25.24
N TYR A 96 0.06 6.06 -24.53
CA TYR A 96 0.29 4.68 -24.98
C TYR A 96 -1.02 3.88 -25.10
N ARG A 97 -1.93 3.98 -24.13
CA ARG A 97 -3.24 3.29 -24.20
C ARG A 97 -4.06 3.78 -25.39
N LEU A 98 -4.09 5.10 -25.64
CA LEU A 98 -4.77 5.69 -26.78
C LEU A 98 -4.19 5.21 -28.11
N MET A 99 -2.86 5.18 -28.25
CA MET A 99 -2.21 4.66 -29.45
C MET A 99 -2.44 3.16 -29.63
N LYS A 100 -2.42 2.38 -28.54
CA LYS A 100 -2.69 0.95 -28.58
C LYS A 100 -4.11 0.65 -29.07
N ALA A 101 -5.10 1.46 -28.66
CA ALA A 101 -6.47 1.35 -29.17
C ALA A 101 -6.56 1.62 -30.69
N LYS A 102 -5.63 2.42 -31.24
CA LYS A 102 -5.49 2.67 -32.69
C LYS A 102 -4.68 1.59 -33.43
N GLY A 103 -4.33 0.48 -32.78
CA GLY A 103 -3.56 -0.61 -33.40
C GLY A 103 -2.04 -0.47 -33.29
N PHE A 104 -1.52 0.46 -32.48
CA PHE A 104 -0.09 0.56 -32.23
C PHE A 104 0.46 -0.73 -31.58
N LYS A 105 1.41 -1.38 -32.26
CA LYS A 105 2.03 -2.65 -31.82
C LYS A 105 3.37 -2.50 -31.09
N GLY A 106 3.87 -1.27 -30.96
CA GLY A 106 5.14 -1.01 -30.29
C GLY A 106 5.10 -1.20 -28.76
N PRO A 107 6.26 -1.16 -28.10
CA PRO A 107 6.35 -1.24 -26.65
C PRO A 107 5.65 -0.08 -25.95
N SER A 108 5.28 -0.28 -24.68
CA SER A 108 4.82 0.82 -23.81
C SER A 108 5.83 1.96 -23.82
N PHE A 109 5.36 3.20 -23.80
CA PHE A 109 6.22 4.39 -23.76
C PHE A 109 7.12 4.47 -22.51
N LEU A 110 6.79 3.67 -21.48
CA LEU A 110 7.58 3.54 -20.25
C LEU A 110 8.40 2.25 -20.19
N SER A 111 8.44 1.45 -21.25
CA SER A 111 9.25 0.24 -21.32
C SER A 111 10.69 0.56 -21.73
N ARG A 112 11.64 -0.27 -21.26
CA ARG A 112 13.08 -0.10 -21.49
C ARG A 112 13.48 0.01 -22.97
N ASN A 113 12.77 -0.70 -23.83
CA ASN A 113 12.99 -0.70 -25.28
C ASN A 113 12.21 0.41 -26.04
N SER A 114 11.56 1.33 -25.32
CA SER A 114 10.84 2.43 -25.95
C SER A 114 11.78 3.60 -26.28
N PRO A 115 11.71 4.16 -27.51
CA PRO A 115 12.39 5.41 -27.85
C PRO A 115 11.91 6.63 -27.03
N VAL A 116 10.76 6.54 -26.36
CA VAL A 116 10.20 7.62 -25.53
C VAL A 116 10.80 7.64 -24.13
N LEU A 117 11.20 6.47 -23.59
CA LEU A 117 11.65 6.35 -22.21
C LEU A 117 12.86 7.25 -21.87
N PRO A 118 13.91 7.37 -22.70
CA PRO A 118 15.04 8.27 -22.39
C PRO A 118 14.61 9.73 -22.21
N VAL A 119 13.63 10.20 -22.99
CA VAL A 119 13.11 11.57 -22.89
C VAL A 119 12.28 11.74 -21.61
N VAL A 120 11.45 10.74 -21.27
CA VAL A 120 10.74 10.72 -20.00
C VAL A 120 11.74 10.76 -18.84
N ASP A 121 12.73 9.87 -18.82
CA ASP A 121 13.72 9.81 -17.73
C ASP A 121 14.53 11.11 -17.60
N ALA A 122 14.93 11.74 -18.72
CA ALA A 122 15.57 13.04 -18.71
C ALA A 122 14.66 14.12 -18.10
N LYS A 123 13.39 14.19 -18.52
CA LYS A 123 12.40 15.11 -17.95
C LYS A 123 12.23 14.89 -16.44
N LEU A 124 12.09 13.64 -16.00
CA LEU A 124 11.94 13.30 -14.58
C LEU A 124 13.16 13.69 -13.75
N LYS A 125 14.39 13.49 -14.28
CA LYS A 125 15.63 13.92 -13.62
C LYS A 125 15.68 15.45 -13.48
N THR A 126 15.34 16.18 -14.54
CA THR A 126 15.27 17.65 -14.52
C THR A 126 14.25 18.16 -13.51
N LEU A 127 13.06 17.55 -13.44
CA LEU A 127 12.03 17.91 -12.47
C LEU A 127 12.53 17.71 -11.03
N LYS A 128 13.15 16.57 -10.75
CA LYS A 128 13.72 16.29 -9.41
C LYS A 128 14.84 17.25 -9.04
N ALA A 129 15.73 17.58 -9.98
CA ALA A 129 16.81 18.54 -9.76
C ALA A 129 16.26 19.95 -9.44
N LYS A 130 15.09 20.30 -10.00
CA LYS A 130 14.36 21.54 -9.68
C LYS A 130 13.52 21.46 -8.40
N GLY A 131 13.57 20.35 -7.66
CA GLY A 131 12.75 20.14 -6.46
C GLY A 131 11.27 19.86 -6.73
N VAL A 132 10.86 19.65 -7.99
CA VAL A 132 9.45 19.41 -8.34
C VAL A 132 9.04 17.99 -7.93
N GLY A 133 8.05 17.90 -7.05
CA GLY A 133 7.48 16.63 -6.59
C GLY A 133 8.35 15.88 -5.59
N LEU A 134 9.21 16.58 -4.83
CA LEU A 134 9.94 16.01 -3.70
C LEU A 134 8.99 15.58 -2.58
N GLU A 135 8.02 16.43 -2.25
CA GLU A 135 7.03 16.15 -1.22
C GLU A 135 5.94 15.24 -1.80
N VAL A 136 5.85 14.01 -1.29
CA VAL A 136 4.74 13.11 -1.59
C VAL A 136 3.73 13.21 -0.46
N LYS A 137 2.62 13.93 -0.70
CA LYS A 137 1.50 14.01 0.25
C LYS A 137 0.88 12.62 0.42
N ARG A 138 1.24 11.94 1.50
CA ARG A 138 0.70 10.65 1.90
C ARG A 138 -0.24 10.86 3.06
N ALA A 139 -1.27 10.03 3.15
CA ALA A 139 -2.14 10.06 4.32
C ALA A 139 -1.36 9.61 5.57
N ASP A 140 -1.53 10.38 6.63
CA ASP A 140 -0.96 10.08 7.94
C ASP A 140 -1.81 9.05 8.70
N VAL A 141 -1.17 8.45 9.70
CA VAL A 141 -1.85 7.52 10.61
C VAL A 141 -2.73 8.29 11.58
N ILE A 142 -3.87 7.69 11.87
CA ILE A 142 -4.76 8.07 12.97
C ILE A 142 -4.16 7.60 14.28
N GLU A 143 -3.94 8.53 15.19
CA GLU A 143 -3.41 8.29 16.52
C GLU A 143 -4.51 7.83 17.49
N VAL A 144 -4.11 7.22 18.61
CA VAL A 144 -5.05 6.80 19.66
C VAL A 144 -5.80 8.00 20.23
N ALA A 145 -5.13 9.15 20.39
CA ALA A 145 -5.74 10.38 20.89
C ALA A 145 -6.85 10.90 19.95
N ASP A 146 -6.68 10.73 18.63
CA ASP A 146 -7.70 11.12 17.65
C ASP A 146 -8.97 10.28 17.83
N GLU A 147 -8.82 8.97 17.98
CA GLU A 147 -9.95 8.06 18.16
C GLU A 147 -10.69 8.35 19.48
N VAL A 148 -9.95 8.59 20.57
CA VAL A 148 -10.53 9.04 21.84
C VAL A 148 -11.30 10.35 21.65
N LYS A 149 -10.72 11.32 20.93
CA LYS A 149 -11.36 12.61 20.68
C LYS A 149 -12.64 12.46 19.86
N LEU A 150 -12.60 11.66 18.80
CA LEU A 150 -13.73 11.36 17.94
C LEU A 150 -14.92 10.73 18.70
N TRP A 151 -14.65 9.85 19.67
CA TRP A 151 -15.68 9.31 20.58
C TRP A 151 -16.18 10.37 21.57
N SER A 152 -15.28 11.08 22.24
CA SER A 152 -15.64 12.07 23.26
C SER A 152 -16.42 13.27 22.72
N SER A 153 -16.24 13.62 21.43
CA SER A 153 -16.99 14.68 20.76
C SER A 153 -18.36 14.23 20.23
N GLY A 154 -18.67 12.93 20.30
CA GLY A 154 -19.90 12.36 19.74
C GLY A 154 -19.90 12.20 18.21
N VAL A 155 -18.78 12.49 17.53
CA VAL A 155 -18.64 12.24 16.09
C VAL A 155 -18.69 10.74 15.79
N LEU A 156 -18.04 9.93 16.64
CA LEU A 156 -18.30 8.51 16.78
C LEU A 156 -19.26 8.32 17.96
N ASN A 157 -20.39 7.67 17.70
CA ASN A 157 -21.46 7.51 18.69
C ASN A 157 -22.37 6.33 18.31
N MET A 158 -22.82 5.53 19.27
CA MET A 158 -23.66 4.35 19.02
C MET A 158 -25.17 4.61 19.11
N ASP A 159 -25.58 5.75 19.65
CA ASP A 159 -26.97 6.14 19.91
C ASP A 159 -27.57 7.01 18.79
N THR A 160 -26.77 7.55 17.86
CA THR A 160 -27.26 8.36 16.72
C THR A 160 -26.96 7.70 15.38
N SER A 161 -27.84 7.86 14.38
CA SER A 161 -27.64 7.22 13.06
C SER A 161 -26.38 7.73 12.37
N GLN A 162 -26.08 9.02 12.49
CA GLN A 162 -24.88 9.62 11.90
C GLN A 162 -23.61 9.18 12.62
N GLY A 163 -23.60 9.19 13.95
CA GLY A 163 -22.46 8.73 14.74
C GLY A 163 -22.15 7.25 14.50
N LEU A 164 -23.20 6.41 14.38
CA LEU A 164 -23.04 4.99 14.14
C LEU A 164 -22.54 4.74 12.72
N LEU A 165 -23.04 5.49 11.73
CA LEU A 165 -22.51 5.47 10.36
C LEU A 165 -21.03 5.83 10.33
N ASN A 166 -20.63 6.87 11.07
CA ASN A 166 -19.23 7.28 11.19
C ASN A 166 -18.37 6.19 11.84
N ALA A 167 -18.87 5.52 12.88
CA ALA A 167 -18.17 4.42 13.55
C ALA A 167 -17.99 3.21 12.64
N VAL A 168 -19.07 2.79 11.97
CA VAL A 168 -19.01 1.70 10.98
C VAL A 168 -18.01 2.04 9.88
N PHE A 169 -18.05 3.26 9.33
CA PHE A 169 -17.07 3.70 8.33
C PHE A 169 -15.64 3.67 8.86
N PHE A 170 -15.39 4.21 10.06
CA PHE A 170 -14.07 4.29 10.66
C PHE A 170 -13.46 2.90 10.88
N TYR A 171 -14.20 1.99 11.53
CA TYR A 171 -13.71 0.66 11.85
C TYR A 171 -13.65 -0.26 10.62
N ASN A 172 -14.52 -0.09 9.63
CA ASN A 172 -14.35 -0.76 8.33
C ASN A 172 -13.01 -0.36 7.67
N GLY A 173 -12.61 0.90 7.77
CA GLY A 173 -11.31 1.35 7.26
C GLY A 173 -10.13 0.87 8.10
N LYS A 174 -10.23 0.95 9.44
CA LYS A 174 -9.12 0.66 10.37
C LYS A 174 -8.94 -0.85 10.62
N VAL A 175 -10.01 -1.59 10.85
CA VAL A 175 -9.96 -3.01 11.27
C VAL A 175 -9.86 -3.93 10.05
N LEU A 176 -10.67 -3.66 9.02
CA LEU A 176 -10.71 -4.45 7.79
C LEU A 176 -9.75 -3.92 6.71
N ALA A 177 -9.06 -2.80 6.96
CA ALA A 177 -8.08 -2.19 6.06
C ALA A 177 -8.63 -1.87 4.65
N LEU A 178 -9.93 -1.53 4.58
CA LEU A 178 -10.63 -1.23 3.34
C LEU A 178 -10.18 0.08 2.70
N ARG A 179 -10.31 0.20 1.37
CA ARG A 179 -10.08 1.47 0.69
C ARG A 179 -11.31 2.38 0.86
N GLY A 180 -11.11 3.51 1.51
CA GLY A 180 -12.20 4.42 1.90
C GLY A 180 -12.98 5.16 0.81
N ARG A 181 -13.04 4.70 -0.45
CA ARG A 181 -13.94 5.29 -1.46
C ARG A 181 -14.78 4.21 -2.15
N SER A 182 -14.34 3.69 -3.29
CA SER A 182 -15.13 2.73 -4.07
C SER A 182 -15.35 1.40 -3.35
N GLU A 183 -14.37 0.93 -2.57
CA GLU A 183 -14.49 -0.33 -1.84
C GLU A 183 -15.51 -0.20 -0.70
N HIS A 184 -15.53 0.93 0.02
CA HIS A 184 -16.58 1.24 1.00
C HIS A 184 -17.95 1.46 0.36
N TYR A 185 -18.02 2.23 -0.73
CA TYR A 185 -19.29 2.55 -1.41
C TYR A 185 -20.00 1.30 -1.94
N ASN A 186 -19.24 0.27 -2.33
CA ASN A 186 -19.76 -0.98 -2.87
C ASN A 186 -19.88 -2.10 -1.82
N LEU A 187 -19.76 -1.81 -0.52
CA LEU A 187 -19.90 -2.83 0.52
C LEU A 187 -21.32 -3.42 0.49
N GLN A 188 -21.38 -4.74 0.65
CA GLN A 188 -22.59 -5.54 0.68
C GLN A 188 -22.65 -6.34 1.99
N ILE A 189 -23.86 -6.57 2.52
CA ILE A 189 -24.06 -7.25 3.81
C ILE A 189 -23.62 -8.72 3.71
N GLU A 190 -23.79 -9.33 2.54
CA GLU A 190 -23.43 -10.70 2.19
C GLU A 190 -21.91 -10.96 2.33
N GLN A 191 -21.10 -9.89 2.39
CA GLN A 191 -19.68 -10.00 2.67
C GLN A 191 -19.37 -10.29 4.14
N PHE A 192 -20.32 -10.16 5.06
CA PHE A 192 -20.12 -10.28 6.50
C PHE A 192 -20.86 -11.50 7.05
N ASN A 193 -20.13 -12.44 7.65
CA ASN A 193 -20.71 -13.56 8.38
C ASN A 193 -20.32 -13.48 9.85
N PHE A 194 -21.28 -13.22 10.73
CA PHE A 194 -21.08 -13.20 12.17
C PHE A 194 -21.19 -14.61 12.74
N LYS A 195 -20.19 -15.03 13.52
CA LYS A 195 -20.04 -16.40 14.00
C LYS A 195 -19.55 -16.42 15.44
N VAL A 196 -19.68 -17.58 16.07
CA VAL A 196 -19.11 -17.92 17.38
C VAL A 196 -18.17 -19.10 17.17
N ASP A 197 -16.99 -19.08 17.77
CA ASP A 197 -16.07 -20.21 17.72
C ASP A 197 -16.39 -21.28 18.77
N GLY A 198 -15.59 -22.35 18.80
CA GLY A 198 -15.78 -23.45 19.77
C GLY A 198 -15.55 -23.05 21.23
N GLU A 199 -14.93 -21.89 21.49
CA GLU A 199 -14.65 -21.34 22.82
C GLU A 199 -15.71 -20.29 23.23
N GLY A 200 -16.74 -20.08 22.42
CA GLY A 200 -17.79 -19.09 22.69
C GLY A 200 -17.42 -17.66 22.31
N LYS A 201 -16.31 -17.44 21.59
CA LYS A 201 -15.86 -16.11 21.19
C LYS A 201 -16.54 -15.67 19.88
N PHE A 202 -17.15 -14.49 19.92
CA PHE A 202 -17.76 -13.88 18.74
C PHE A 202 -16.68 -13.38 17.76
N TYR A 203 -16.94 -13.56 16.47
CA TYR A 203 -16.10 -13.01 15.41
C TYR A 203 -16.91 -12.76 14.13
N VAL A 204 -16.36 -11.91 13.26
CA VAL A 204 -16.88 -11.69 11.91
C VAL A 204 -15.90 -12.22 10.87
N GLU A 205 -16.42 -12.97 9.90
CA GLU A 205 -15.72 -13.28 8.66
C GLU A 205 -16.12 -12.28 7.60
N PHE A 206 -15.15 -11.53 7.09
CA PHE A 206 -15.33 -10.58 6.02
C PHE A 206 -14.75 -11.10 4.70
N TRP A 207 -15.59 -11.19 3.69
CA TRP A 207 -15.28 -11.65 2.34
C TRP A 207 -15.14 -10.44 1.40
N PRO A 208 -13.91 -9.97 1.11
CA PRO A 208 -13.72 -8.81 0.26
C PRO A 208 -14.16 -9.09 -1.18
N LEU A 209 -15.01 -8.22 -1.74
CA LEU A 209 -15.31 -8.22 -3.17
C LEU A 209 -14.02 -7.99 -3.99
N VAL A 210 -14.05 -8.51 -5.22
CA VAL A 210 -13.00 -8.43 -6.25
C VAL A 210 -12.30 -7.06 -6.25
N ARG A 211 -11.01 -7.05 -5.90
CA ARG A 211 -10.23 -5.83 -5.63
C ARG A 211 -9.82 -5.12 -6.93
N LYS A 212 -9.54 -3.80 -6.87
CA LYS A 212 -9.08 -2.94 -7.99
C LYS A 212 -7.96 -3.57 -8.87
N THR A 213 -7.07 -4.37 -8.29
CA THR A 213 -5.93 -5.03 -8.97
C THR A 213 -6.08 -6.54 -9.07
N ASN A 214 -7.26 -7.06 -8.73
CA ASN A 214 -7.61 -8.46 -8.85
C ASN A 214 -9.04 -8.52 -9.36
N GLN A 215 -9.25 -8.08 -10.61
CA GLN A 215 -10.55 -8.07 -11.28
C GLN A 215 -11.01 -9.48 -11.73
N GLY A 216 -10.42 -10.55 -11.19
CA GLY A 216 -10.68 -11.92 -11.65
C GLY A 216 -10.15 -12.21 -13.07
N THR A 217 -9.36 -11.31 -13.66
CA THR A 217 -8.76 -11.52 -14.99
C THR A 217 -7.77 -12.68 -14.98
N THR A 218 -7.51 -13.30 -16.13
CA THR A 218 -6.62 -14.46 -16.30
C THR A 218 -5.22 -14.29 -15.68
N LYS A 219 -4.71 -13.05 -15.56
CA LYS A 219 -3.41 -12.74 -14.94
C LYS A 219 -3.41 -12.73 -13.41
N HIS A 220 -4.59 -12.74 -12.77
CA HIS A 220 -4.77 -12.59 -11.33
C HIS A 220 -5.55 -13.77 -10.71
N SER A 221 -5.55 -14.93 -11.36
CA SER A 221 -6.29 -16.16 -10.96
C SER A 221 -6.00 -16.68 -9.55
N LYS A 222 -4.93 -16.20 -8.89
CA LYS A 222 -4.69 -16.41 -7.47
C LYS A 222 -5.56 -15.45 -6.65
N ILE A 223 -6.88 -15.58 -6.78
CA ILE A 223 -7.81 -14.96 -5.85
C ILE A 223 -7.50 -15.60 -4.50
N ARG A 224 -7.09 -14.79 -3.52
CA ARG A 224 -7.05 -15.27 -2.13
C ARG A 224 -8.48 -15.68 -1.78
N SER A 225 -8.68 -16.97 -1.60
CA SER A 225 -9.95 -17.60 -1.23
C SER A 225 -10.25 -17.48 0.27
N GLU A 226 -9.42 -16.74 1.02
CA GLU A 226 -9.51 -16.66 2.47
C GLU A 226 -10.22 -15.38 2.89
N CYS A 227 -11.23 -15.53 3.75
CA CYS A 227 -11.89 -14.43 4.42
C CYS A 227 -11.00 -13.81 5.49
N LEU A 228 -11.25 -12.54 5.80
CA LEU A 228 -10.65 -11.88 6.95
C LEU A 228 -11.47 -12.19 8.19
N LYS A 229 -10.83 -12.73 9.22
CA LYS A 229 -11.47 -12.95 10.52
C LYS A 229 -11.13 -11.82 11.48
N GLN A 230 -12.14 -11.22 12.08
CA GLN A 230 -11.98 -10.27 13.19
C GLN A 230 -12.73 -10.80 14.39
N PHE A 231 -11.99 -11.19 15.43
CA PHE A 231 -12.55 -11.60 16.70
C PHE A 231 -12.92 -10.40 17.54
N ASP A 232 -13.98 -10.52 18.31
CA ASP A 232 -14.24 -9.60 19.41
C ASP A 232 -13.21 -9.86 20.52
N THR A 233 -12.37 -8.87 20.78
CA THR A 233 -11.30 -8.95 21.78
C THR A 233 -11.72 -8.38 23.12
N GLN A 234 -12.91 -7.80 23.22
CA GLN A 234 -13.43 -7.27 24.48
C GLN A 234 -14.85 -7.79 24.70
N ALA A 235 -15.01 -8.65 25.71
CA ALA A 235 -16.30 -9.21 26.14
C ALA A 235 -17.36 -8.18 26.60
N LYS A 236 -17.10 -6.88 26.41
CA LYS A 236 -17.99 -5.75 26.72
C LYS A 236 -18.62 -5.10 25.48
N ASN A 237 -18.23 -5.49 24.26
CA ASN A 237 -18.91 -5.07 23.05
C ASN A 237 -20.15 -5.96 22.83
N SER A 238 -21.06 -5.98 23.82
CA SER A 238 -22.32 -6.68 23.67
C SER A 238 -23.05 -6.14 22.44
N ALA A 239 -23.69 -7.02 21.68
CA ALA A 239 -24.70 -6.61 20.72
C ALA A 239 -25.63 -5.58 21.40
N ILE A 240 -26.06 -4.56 20.67
CA ILE A 240 -27.07 -3.62 21.15
C ILE A 240 -28.37 -4.42 21.34
N SER A 241 -28.51 -5.12 22.46
CA SER A 241 -29.69 -5.90 22.80
C SER A 241 -30.66 -4.99 23.53
N GLY A 242 -31.84 -4.76 22.95
CA GLY A 242 -32.96 -4.13 23.65
C GLY A 242 -33.10 -2.60 23.52
N LYS A 243 -32.31 -1.92 22.67
CA LYS A 243 -32.64 -0.55 22.23
C LYS A 243 -33.20 -0.60 20.80
N ASP A 244 -34.27 0.15 20.53
CA ASP A 244 -34.61 0.57 19.16
C ASP A 244 -33.42 1.38 18.63
N GLY A 245 -32.45 0.68 18.05
CA GLY A 245 -31.19 1.28 17.62
C GLY A 245 -31.39 2.32 16.52
N PRO A 246 -30.34 3.07 16.18
CA PRO A 246 -30.40 4.03 15.10
C PRO A 246 -30.84 3.37 13.79
N LYS A 247 -31.88 3.93 13.16
CA LYS A 247 -32.43 3.39 11.90
C LYS A 247 -31.74 4.04 10.72
N TYR A 248 -31.49 3.23 9.67
CA TYR A 248 -30.96 3.66 8.39
C TYR A 248 -32.06 3.64 7.33
N GLY A 249 -32.04 4.62 6.42
CA GLY A 249 -32.82 4.54 5.19
C GLY A 249 -32.20 3.55 4.21
N LEU A 250 -33.00 3.01 3.28
CA LEU A 250 -32.55 2.20 2.14
C LEU A 250 -31.89 3.07 1.05
N GLN A 251 -30.96 3.94 1.44
CA GLN A 251 -30.24 4.84 0.53
C GLN A 251 -28.74 4.76 0.79
N VAL A 252 -27.98 4.58 -0.30
CA VAL A 252 -26.52 4.55 -0.25
C VAL A 252 -25.98 5.98 -0.09
N VAL A 253 -25.00 6.16 0.78
CA VAL A 253 -24.27 7.42 0.92
C VAL A 253 -23.50 7.73 -0.36
N GLY A 254 -23.64 8.95 -0.90
CA GLY A 254 -22.98 9.34 -2.14
C GLY A 254 -21.46 9.12 -2.12
N ILE A 255 -20.90 8.64 -3.24
CA ILE A 255 -19.48 8.26 -3.36
C ILE A 255 -18.50 9.40 -3.04
N ASN A 256 -18.90 10.66 -3.26
CA ASN A 256 -18.08 11.83 -2.93
C ASN A 256 -18.10 12.10 -1.43
N THR A 257 -19.27 11.97 -0.79
CA THR A 257 -19.43 12.08 0.66
C THR A 257 -18.59 11.02 1.38
N ILE A 258 -18.68 9.75 0.94
CA ILE A 258 -17.82 8.67 1.45
C ILE A 258 -16.35 9.06 1.25
N GLY A 259 -15.97 9.56 0.07
CA GLY A 259 -14.60 9.91 -0.28
C GLY A 259 -13.94 11.00 0.59
N SER A 260 -14.72 11.81 1.30
CA SER A 260 -14.23 12.86 2.21
C SER A 260 -14.60 12.62 3.68
N MET A 261 -15.17 11.46 4.01
CA MET A 261 -15.82 11.20 5.28
C MET A 261 -14.88 11.32 6.49
N LEU A 262 -13.67 10.74 6.44
CA LEU A 262 -12.73 10.86 7.57
C LEU A 262 -12.29 12.30 7.81
N LYS A 263 -12.02 13.05 6.73
CA LYS A 263 -11.64 14.47 6.84
C LYS A 263 -12.77 15.28 7.47
N LYS A 264 -14.02 14.99 7.11
CA LYS A 264 -15.21 15.63 7.69
C LYS A 264 -15.33 15.32 9.19
N MET A 265 -15.15 14.05 9.58
CA MET A 265 -15.18 13.63 10.99
C MET A 265 -14.12 14.35 11.83
N PHE A 266 -12.90 14.48 11.32
CA PHE A 266 -11.83 15.23 12.01
C PHE A 266 -12.19 16.70 12.19
N GLY A 267 -12.73 17.34 11.14
CA GLY A 267 -13.20 18.72 11.22
C GLY A 267 -14.34 18.91 12.25
N GLU A 268 -15.31 17.99 12.28
CA GLU A 268 -16.42 18.01 13.25
C GLU A 268 -15.94 17.79 14.70
N ALA A 269 -14.91 16.98 14.90
CA ALA A 269 -14.31 16.78 16.22
C ALA A 269 -13.37 17.91 16.67
N GLY A 270 -13.13 18.91 15.81
CA GLY A 270 -12.20 20.01 16.07
C GLY A 270 -10.73 19.59 16.07
N ILE A 271 -10.38 18.49 15.40
CA ILE A 271 -9.00 18.02 15.27
C ILE A 271 -8.36 18.74 14.08
N VAL A 272 -7.49 19.70 14.36
CA VAL A 272 -6.78 20.50 13.36
C VAL A 272 -5.29 20.49 13.68
N ASP A 273 -4.52 19.88 12.78
CA ASP A 273 -3.06 19.85 12.81
C ASP A 273 -2.51 19.75 11.37
N ASP A 274 -1.19 19.68 11.25
CA ASP A 274 -0.49 19.66 9.96
C ASP A 274 -0.57 18.30 9.23
N ARG A 275 -1.17 17.28 9.83
CA ARG A 275 -1.26 15.94 9.23
C ARG A 275 -2.22 15.92 8.05
N VAL A 276 -1.86 15.12 7.05
CA VAL A 276 -2.67 14.87 5.86
C VAL A 276 -3.73 13.83 6.19
N ILE A 277 -4.86 14.28 6.71
CA ILE A 277 -6.01 13.42 7.01
C ILE A 277 -6.80 13.10 5.73
N SER A 278 -6.87 11.80 5.41
CA SER A 278 -7.74 11.27 4.38
C SER A 278 -8.15 9.85 4.72
N ASN A 279 -9.19 9.31 4.08
CA ASN A 279 -9.67 7.95 4.36
C ASN A 279 -8.60 6.86 4.20
N HIS A 280 -7.53 7.13 3.45
CA HIS A 280 -6.41 6.22 3.30
C HIS A 280 -5.58 6.06 4.59
N GLY A 281 -5.65 7.05 5.48
CA GLY A 281 -5.01 7.04 6.79
C GLY A 281 -5.48 5.88 7.66
N LEU A 282 -6.76 5.49 7.60
CA LEU A 282 -7.28 4.33 8.35
C LEU A 282 -6.57 3.02 7.96
N ARG A 283 -6.32 2.82 6.67
CA ARG A 283 -5.60 1.66 6.16
C ARG A 283 -4.10 1.72 6.47
N ALA A 284 -3.52 2.93 6.49
CA ALA A 284 -2.14 3.13 6.94
C ALA A 284 -2.00 2.84 8.44
N THR A 285 -2.94 3.27 9.26
CA THR A 285 -3.02 2.94 10.69
C THR A 285 -3.09 1.43 10.87
N ALA A 286 -3.99 0.74 10.17
CA ALA A 286 -4.08 -0.71 10.23
C ALA A 286 -2.73 -1.39 9.96
N ALA A 287 -2.05 -1.00 8.88
CA ALA A 287 -0.76 -1.57 8.50
C ALA A 287 0.34 -1.27 9.51
N THR A 288 0.41 -0.02 9.98
CA THR A 288 1.43 0.47 10.92
C THR A 288 1.26 -0.18 12.28
N THR A 289 0.04 -0.19 12.84
CA THR A 289 -0.25 -0.82 14.13
C THR A 289 0.09 -2.31 14.14
N MET A 290 -0.22 -3.05 13.06
CA MET A 290 0.16 -4.46 12.98
C MET A 290 1.68 -4.65 12.88
N PHE A 291 2.38 -3.79 12.14
CA PHE A 291 3.84 -3.84 12.05
C PHE A 291 4.51 -3.59 13.40
N GLU A 292 4.07 -2.55 14.11
CA GLU A 292 4.56 -2.20 15.45
C GLU A 292 4.26 -3.28 16.49
N SER A 293 3.14 -4.00 16.32
CA SER A 293 2.79 -5.15 17.18
C SER A 293 3.61 -6.42 16.85
N GLY A 294 4.58 -6.34 15.94
CA GLY A 294 5.46 -7.47 15.57
C GLY A 294 4.84 -8.46 14.58
N PHE A 295 3.70 -8.17 13.95
CA PHE A 295 3.12 -9.08 12.97
C PHE A 295 3.95 -9.13 11.68
N SER A 296 4.10 -10.32 11.12
CA SER A 296 4.83 -10.52 9.87
C SER A 296 4.23 -9.70 8.71
N GLN A 297 5.09 -9.30 7.77
CA GLN A 297 4.65 -8.61 6.54
C GLN A 297 3.62 -9.43 5.75
N ARG A 298 3.67 -10.77 5.83
CA ARG A 298 2.66 -11.67 5.23
C ARG A 298 1.28 -11.44 5.85
N THR A 299 1.19 -11.41 7.19
CA THR A 299 -0.06 -11.17 7.92
C THR A 299 -0.64 -9.80 7.58
N ILE A 300 0.20 -8.75 7.59
CA ILE A 300 -0.20 -7.39 7.22
C ILE A 300 -0.68 -7.35 5.77
N SER A 301 0.02 -8.02 4.87
CA SER A 301 -0.35 -8.11 3.45
C SER A 301 -1.65 -8.87 3.23
N ILE A 302 -1.98 -9.88 4.05
CA ILE A 302 -3.28 -10.56 4.03
C ILE A 302 -4.38 -9.59 4.46
N ARG A 303 -4.21 -8.97 5.63
CA ARG A 303 -5.18 -8.04 6.20
C ARG A 303 -5.49 -6.86 5.27
N THR A 304 -4.45 -6.19 4.79
CA THR A 304 -4.56 -5.08 3.85
C THR A 304 -4.83 -5.54 2.41
N GLY A 305 -4.69 -6.84 2.13
CA GLY A 305 -4.69 -7.50 0.81
C GLY A 305 -3.86 -6.78 -0.23
N HIS A 306 -2.59 -6.57 0.12
CA HIS A 306 -1.50 -6.38 -0.83
C HIS A 306 -0.96 -7.74 -1.27
N ILE A 307 -0.47 -7.81 -2.50
CA ILE A 307 0.13 -9.02 -3.11
C ILE A 307 1.63 -8.86 -3.36
N SER A 308 2.17 -7.68 -3.04
CA SER A 308 3.57 -7.31 -3.26
C SER A 308 4.06 -6.43 -2.11
N ASN A 309 5.35 -6.08 -2.15
CA ASN A 309 6.01 -5.18 -1.20
C ASN A 309 5.43 -3.75 -1.17
N ALA A 310 4.42 -3.45 -1.98
CA ALA A 310 3.66 -2.20 -1.91
C ALA A 310 3.05 -1.93 -0.53
N VAL A 311 2.86 -2.95 0.30
CA VAL A 311 2.45 -2.82 1.72
C VAL A 311 3.40 -1.93 2.52
N ASN A 312 4.70 -1.92 2.20
CA ASN A 312 5.70 -1.10 2.91
C ASN A 312 5.43 0.40 2.73
N ASN A 313 4.74 0.81 1.66
CA ASN A 313 4.33 2.21 1.49
C ASN A 313 3.19 2.63 2.42
N TYR A 314 2.58 1.71 3.18
CA TYR A 314 1.52 1.98 4.14
C TYR A 314 1.98 1.96 5.58
N ILE A 315 3.07 1.24 5.86
CA ILE A 315 3.72 1.25 7.17
C ILE A 315 4.39 2.63 7.29
N ARG A 316 4.04 3.37 8.33
CA ARG A 316 4.65 4.66 8.66
C ARG A 316 5.72 4.46 9.74
N ASP A 317 6.73 5.32 9.69
CA ASP A 317 7.71 5.38 10.77
C ASP A 317 7.03 5.91 12.04
N ASN A 318 7.29 5.29 13.17
CA ASN A 318 6.69 5.67 14.43
C ASN A 318 7.29 7.00 14.90
N LYS A 319 6.44 7.88 15.43
CA LYS A 319 6.83 9.09 16.15
C LYS A 319 7.90 8.81 17.22
N ILE A 320 7.74 7.74 17.99
CA ILE A 320 8.69 7.32 19.04
C ILE A 320 10.06 6.98 18.43
N THR A 321 10.10 6.20 17.35
CA THR A 321 11.36 5.87 16.67
C THR A 321 12.03 7.12 16.12
N ASN A 322 11.27 8.01 15.46
CA ASN A 322 11.81 9.25 14.94
C ASN A 322 12.30 10.18 16.06
N GLN A 323 11.60 10.23 17.20
CA GLN A 323 12.04 10.97 18.38
C GLN A 323 13.32 10.38 18.98
N ALA A 324 13.43 9.06 19.10
CA ALA A 324 14.63 8.40 19.59
C ALA A 324 15.83 8.61 18.65
N VAL A 325 15.61 8.52 17.34
CA VAL A 325 16.63 8.85 16.33
C VAL A 325 17.05 10.30 16.46
N SER A 326 16.09 11.22 16.60
CA SER A 326 16.39 12.65 16.76
C SER A 326 17.20 12.89 18.03
N ALA A 327 16.76 12.35 19.16
CA ALA A 327 17.45 12.46 20.45
C ALA A 327 18.89 11.94 20.42
N CYS A 328 19.14 10.84 19.70
CA CYS A 328 20.47 10.27 19.52
C CYS A 328 21.36 11.12 18.59
N LEU A 329 20.76 11.92 17.70
CA LEU A 329 21.45 12.77 16.72
C LEU A 329 21.48 14.25 17.14
N GLU A 330 20.93 14.61 18.29
CA GLU A 330 20.96 15.99 18.80
C GLU A 330 22.43 16.45 18.91
N PRO A 331 22.74 17.69 18.48
CA PRO A 331 24.08 18.21 18.61
C PRO A 331 24.44 18.29 20.10
N VAL A 332 25.67 17.89 20.44
CA VAL A 332 26.20 18.04 21.80
C VAL A 332 26.14 19.53 22.16
N SER A 333 25.25 19.86 23.09
CA SER A 333 25.13 21.23 23.57
C SER A 333 26.42 21.61 24.28
N SER A 334 27.06 22.70 23.85
CA SER A 334 28.31 23.24 24.43
C SER A 334 28.17 23.75 25.88
N ASN A 335 27.01 23.50 26.52
CA ASN A 335 26.72 23.87 27.89
C ASN A 335 26.62 22.66 28.84
N VAL A 336 27.04 21.46 28.42
CA VAL A 336 27.26 20.38 29.38
C VAL A 336 28.68 20.52 29.92
N ALA A 337 28.76 21.28 31.02
CA ALA A 337 29.84 21.11 31.99
C ALA A 337 29.96 19.61 32.31
N LEU A 338 31.21 19.16 32.42
CA LEU A 338 31.59 17.82 32.84
C LEU A 338 31.01 17.52 34.23
N GLU A 339 29.77 17.06 34.31
CA GLU A 339 29.27 16.37 35.49
C GLU A 339 29.59 14.89 35.32
N SER A 340 30.79 14.55 35.76
CA SER A 340 31.14 13.20 36.16
C SER A 340 30.33 12.85 37.42
N GLU A 341 29.15 12.24 37.26
CA GLU A 341 28.51 11.55 38.37
C GLU A 341 29.07 10.14 38.48
N SER A 342 29.99 10.03 39.43
CA SER A 342 30.46 8.82 40.07
C SER A 342 29.44 8.30 41.08
N LEU A 343 29.39 6.96 41.21
CA LEU A 343 28.78 6.14 42.28
C LEU A 343 27.26 5.91 42.11
N GLU A 344 26.71 4.71 42.33
CA GLU A 344 27.06 3.75 43.38
C GLU A 344 26.57 2.33 43.02
N SER A 345 27.42 1.34 43.33
CA SER A 345 27.08 -0.08 43.36
C SER A 345 26.28 -0.40 44.62
N GLU A 346 25.08 -0.97 44.49
CA GLU A 346 24.45 -1.73 45.57
C GLU A 346 24.36 -3.21 45.21
N SER A 347 24.91 -4.02 46.11
CA SER A 347 24.99 -5.47 46.07
C SER A 347 24.10 -6.09 47.14
N LEU A 348 23.52 -7.25 46.81
CA LEU A 348 22.89 -8.30 47.66
C LEU A 348 21.43 -8.02 48.07
N GLN A 349 20.48 -8.97 48.00
CA GLN A 349 20.60 -10.34 48.49
C GLN A 349 19.91 -11.40 47.60
N SER A 350 20.58 -12.55 47.56
CA SER A 350 20.16 -13.86 47.08
C SER A 350 19.14 -14.54 47.99
N GLU A 351 18.12 -15.17 47.40
CA GLU A 351 17.51 -16.37 47.97
C GLU A 351 17.83 -17.58 47.09
N SER A 352 18.38 -18.61 47.73
CA SER A 352 18.82 -19.87 47.15
C SER A 352 17.66 -20.84 46.98
N LEU A 353 17.59 -21.57 45.86
CA LEU A 353 17.19 -22.99 45.87
C LEU A 353 17.91 -23.76 44.75
N GLN A 354 18.92 -24.51 45.20
CA GLN A 354 19.40 -25.85 44.84
C GLN A 354 19.59 -26.28 43.35
N SER A 355 20.81 -26.77 43.13
CA SER A 355 21.41 -27.41 41.95
C SER A 355 21.20 -28.91 41.87
N GLU A 356 21.23 -29.47 40.65
CA GLU A 356 21.88 -30.77 40.29
C GLU A 356 22.39 -30.63 38.82
N SER A 357 23.69 -30.47 38.53
CA SER A 357 24.76 -31.48 38.21
C SER A 357 24.39 -32.45 37.07
N LEU A 358 25.15 -32.69 35.99
CA LEU A 358 26.58 -33.00 35.86
C LEU A 358 27.15 -32.80 34.42
N GLN A 359 28.44 -32.42 34.40
CA GLN A 359 29.60 -32.78 33.57
C GLN A 359 29.48 -33.41 32.16
N SER A 360 30.33 -32.93 31.23
CA SER A 360 31.01 -33.79 30.25
C SER A 360 32.38 -33.25 29.81
N GLU A 361 33.30 -34.19 29.56
CA GLU A 361 34.73 -34.06 29.28
C GLU A 361 35.07 -34.04 27.77
N SER A 362 36.12 -33.27 27.45
CA SER A 362 37.26 -33.53 26.56
C SER A 362 37.11 -34.14 25.13
N LEU A 363 37.44 -33.26 24.17
CA LEU A 363 38.54 -33.35 23.19
C LEU A 363 38.47 -34.18 21.87
N GLN A 364 38.98 -33.46 20.86
CA GLN A 364 39.75 -33.86 19.67
C GLN A 364 39.02 -34.12 18.34
N LEU A 365 39.50 -33.38 17.33
CA LEU A 365 38.99 -33.26 15.98
C LEU A 365 40.16 -33.51 15.03
N GLU A 366 40.00 -34.40 14.04
CA GLU A 366 41.01 -34.65 13.01
C GLU A 366 40.42 -34.61 11.59
N SER A 367 41.02 -33.73 10.79
CA SER A 367 41.27 -33.70 9.35
C SER A 367 40.20 -34.06 8.30
N LEU A 368 39.83 -33.01 7.55
CA LEU A 368 39.95 -32.81 6.08
C LEU A 368 39.26 -33.81 5.11
N GLN A 369 38.38 -33.29 4.25
CA GLN A 369 38.68 -32.90 2.85
C GLN A 369 37.34 -32.62 2.12
N SER A 370 37.28 -31.56 1.32
CA SER A 370 36.15 -31.25 0.43
C SER A 370 36.64 -30.90 -0.98
N GLU A 371 36.04 -31.59 -1.95
CA GLU A 371 35.89 -31.34 -3.38
C GLU A 371 34.38 -31.60 -3.63
N SER A 372 33.57 -30.94 -4.46
CA SER A 372 33.72 -29.99 -5.56
C SER A 372 32.35 -29.30 -5.81
N LEU A 373 32.36 -28.37 -6.76
CA LEU A 373 31.35 -27.40 -7.19
C LEU A 373 30.04 -27.93 -7.82
N GLU A 374 29.12 -26.97 -7.99
CA GLU A 374 28.06 -26.82 -9.02
C GLU A 374 26.58 -27.16 -8.70
N ILE A 375 25.75 -26.21 -9.13
CA ILE A 375 24.29 -26.08 -8.96
C ILE A 375 23.62 -26.52 -10.26
N GLU A 376 22.60 -27.39 -10.21
CA GLU A 376 21.47 -27.30 -11.16
C GLU A 376 20.19 -28.04 -10.71
N GLU A 377 19.07 -27.33 -10.89
CA GLU A 377 17.68 -27.71 -11.13
C GLU A 377 16.93 -28.90 -10.43
N ILE A 378 15.91 -28.49 -9.66
CA ILE A 378 14.48 -28.85 -9.79
C ILE A 378 13.99 -30.26 -9.38
N LYS A 379 12.87 -30.21 -8.62
CA LYS A 379 11.75 -31.18 -8.40
C LYS A 379 11.76 -32.01 -7.12
N ASN A 380 10.56 -32.01 -6.51
CA ASN A 380 10.01 -32.90 -5.50
C ASN A 380 10.36 -32.61 -4.03
N PHE A 381 9.52 -31.76 -3.42
CA PHE A 381 9.23 -31.87 -2.00
C PHE A 381 8.42 -33.15 -1.75
N ASN A 382 9.12 -34.25 -1.47
CA ASN A 382 8.60 -35.29 -0.60
C ASN A 382 9.15 -34.99 0.80
N SER A 383 8.25 -34.72 1.75
CA SER A 383 8.58 -34.57 3.16
C SER A 383 8.96 -35.94 3.75
N PRO A 384 10.08 -36.06 4.48
CA PRO A 384 10.23 -37.13 5.46
C PRO A 384 10.37 -36.57 6.87
N ARG A 385 9.42 -37.00 7.70
CA ARG A 385 9.59 -37.63 9.02
C ARG A 385 10.65 -37.08 9.98
N LYS A 386 10.13 -36.69 11.15
CA LYS A 386 10.73 -36.75 12.49
C LYS A 386 11.90 -37.74 12.64
N ARG A 387 13.02 -37.19 13.10
CA ARG A 387 14.00 -37.66 14.11
C ARG A 387 14.94 -36.46 14.33
N SER A 388 15.56 -36.19 15.46
CA SER A 388 15.49 -36.61 16.85
C SER A 388 16.41 -35.61 17.58
N SER A 389 16.27 -35.55 18.89
CA SER A 389 17.12 -34.85 19.86
C SER A 389 18.63 -34.78 19.51
N ASP A 390 19.21 -33.64 19.89
CA ASP A 390 20.63 -33.29 20.01
C ASP A 390 21.26 -32.47 18.87
N GLU A 391 21.22 -31.15 19.04
CA GLU A 391 22.35 -30.24 18.80
C GLU A 391 22.09 -28.93 19.55
N THR A 392 22.96 -28.64 20.54
CA THR A 392 22.96 -27.42 21.35
C THR A 392 23.57 -26.25 20.59
N ASP A 393 22.98 -25.07 20.82
CA ASP A 393 23.37 -23.73 20.38
C ASP A 393 24.89 -23.47 20.45
N GLY A 394 25.49 -23.21 19.29
CA GLY A 394 26.76 -22.50 19.16
C GLY A 394 26.52 -21.09 18.62
N PRO A 395 27.40 -20.11 18.91
CA PRO A 395 27.20 -18.72 18.52
C PRO A 395 27.02 -18.58 17.01
N ILE A 396 25.91 -17.94 16.62
CA ILE A 396 25.48 -17.83 15.22
C ILE A 396 26.49 -16.94 14.52
N THR A 397 27.22 -17.54 13.58
CA THR A 397 28.20 -16.81 12.78
C THR A 397 27.64 -16.54 11.40
N ILE A 398 27.44 -15.26 11.08
CA ILE A 398 26.97 -14.81 9.78
C ILE A 398 28.16 -14.23 9.03
N GLU A 399 28.51 -14.85 7.91
CA GLU A 399 29.50 -14.35 6.98
C GLU A 399 28.82 -13.76 5.75
N LEU A 400 29.18 -12.52 5.42
CA LEU A 400 28.70 -11.84 4.23
C LEU A 400 29.89 -11.43 3.37
N SER A 401 29.82 -11.79 2.10
CA SER A 401 30.84 -11.45 1.11
C SER A 401 30.23 -10.76 -0.12
N ARG A 402 30.95 -9.76 -0.62
CA ARG A 402 30.65 -9.13 -1.92
C ARG A 402 31.95 -8.67 -2.58
N GLY A 403 32.33 -9.35 -3.65
CA GLY A 403 33.61 -9.13 -4.32
C GLY A 403 34.78 -9.49 -3.41
N SER A 404 35.85 -8.69 -3.43
CA SER A 404 37.09 -8.93 -2.67
C SER A 404 37.03 -8.53 -1.18
N LYS A 405 35.84 -8.23 -0.63
CA LYS A 405 35.68 -7.90 0.80
C LYS A 405 34.82 -8.93 1.50
N HIS A 406 35.25 -9.34 2.69
CA HIS A 406 34.55 -10.30 3.54
C HIS A 406 34.42 -9.74 4.94
N LEU A 407 33.25 -9.94 5.54
CA LEU A 407 32.98 -9.60 6.92
C LEU A 407 32.35 -10.82 7.61
N LYS A 408 32.96 -11.22 8.72
CA LYS A 408 32.49 -12.30 9.60
C LYS A 408 32.07 -11.70 10.92
N ILE A 409 30.83 -11.96 11.31
CA ILE A 409 30.31 -11.56 12.62
C ILE A 409 29.82 -12.83 13.32
N THR A 410 30.36 -13.10 14.49
CA THR A 410 29.96 -14.19 15.38
C THR A 410 29.25 -13.55 16.58
N MET A 411 27.98 -13.92 16.80
CA MET A 411 27.18 -13.48 17.94
C MET A 411 27.16 -14.52 19.04
#